data_AF-A0A9P9LFE4-F1
#
_entry.id   AF-A0A9P9LFE4-F1
#
_cell.length_a   1.000
_cell.length_b   1.000
_cell.length_c   1.000
_cell.angle_alpha   90.00
_cell.angle_beta   90.00
_cell.angle_gamma   90.00
#
_symmetry.space_group_name_H-M   'P 1'
#
loop_
_entity.id
_entity.type
_entity.pdbx_description
1 polymer ?
#
loop_
_entity_poly.entity_id
_entity_poly.type
_entity_poly.pdbx_seq_one_letter_code
_entity_poly.pdbx_strand_id
1 'polypeptide(L)'
;MAGLSPLEPGWTRWKVQPVLAGLENVDVSLSSPAGQIEISLRMQEHFGTGIIVLAVPSGYVTEVFAPLGWHIAVSDRKPEPPPTFRSIPGEKSRVTLKIELSPLGISQLVANREQTRAVKPSGSASGKAPVGGWYGKFSILRLLLKWLS
;
A
#
# COMPACT_ATOMS: atom_id res chain seq x y z
N MET A 1 -2.61 3.12 2.23
CA MET A 1 -3.81 3.71 1.57
C MET A 1 -4.12 2.90 0.31
N ALA A 2 -5.38 2.82 -0.13
CA ALA A 2 -5.76 2.01 -1.30
C ALA A 2 -5.40 2.63 -2.67
N GLY A 3 -5.24 3.96 -2.74
CA GLY A 3 -4.83 4.67 -3.96
C GLY A 3 -5.85 4.54 -5.10
N LEU A 4 -7.11 4.82 -4.81
CA LEU A 4 -8.21 4.84 -5.77
C LEU A 4 -8.20 6.14 -6.61
N SER A 5 -8.32 6.01 -7.92
CA SER A 5 -8.50 7.18 -8.80
C SER A 5 -9.25 6.83 -10.09
N PRO A 6 -10.14 7.70 -10.59
CA PRO A 6 -10.80 7.50 -11.87
C PRO A 6 -9.79 7.61 -13.02
N LEU A 7 -9.97 6.79 -14.05
CA LEU A 7 -9.25 6.88 -15.33
C LEU A 7 -10.11 7.54 -16.41
N GLU A 8 -11.43 7.36 -16.32
CA GLU A 8 -12.42 7.93 -17.21
C GLU A 8 -13.52 8.66 -16.43
N PRO A 9 -14.17 9.68 -17.03
CA PRO A 9 -15.32 10.34 -16.44
C PRO A 9 -16.44 9.36 -16.09
N GLY A 10 -17.18 9.65 -15.02
CA GLY A 10 -18.27 8.79 -14.58
C GLY A 10 -17.82 7.47 -13.95
N TRP A 11 -16.50 7.30 -13.70
CA TRP A 11 -15.94 6.08 -13.13
C TRP A 11 -16.24 4.85 -14.00
N THR A 12 -16.29 5.02 -15.32
CA THR A 12 -16.44 3.89 -16.25
C THR A 12 -15.23 2.95 -16.17
N ARG A 13 -14.06 3.58 -15.97
CA ARG A 13 -12.78 2.94 -15.75
C ARG A 13 -12.05 3.66 -14.61
N TRP A 14 -11.43 2.89 -13.71
CA TRP A 14 -10.62 3.43 -12.61
C TRP A 14 -9.45 2.53 -12.28
N LYS A 15 -8.52 3.05 -11.47
CA LYS A 15 -7.37 2.28 -10.99
C LYS A 15 -7.29 2.25 -9.47
N VAL A 16 -6.60 1.22 -8.99
CA VAL A 16 -6.26 0.94 -7.60
C VAL A 16 -4.75 0.78 -7.52
N GLN A 17 -4.09 1.66 -6.78
CA GLN A 17 -2.64 1.65 -6.60
C GLN A 17 -2.30 1.76 -5.11
N PRO A 18 -2.28 0.63 -4.38
CA PRO A 18 -2.11 0.67 -2.94
C PRO A 18 -0.68 1.09 -2.57
N VAL A 19 -0.58 1.95 -1.56
CA VAL A 19 0.68 2.37 -0.95
C VAL A 19 0.77 1.77 0.44
N LEU A 20 1.76 0.90 0.61
CA LEU A 20 2.11 0.28 1.89
C LEU A 20 2.97 1.26 2.67
N ALA A 21 2.41 1.81 3.74
CA ALA A 21 3.09 2.72 4.66
C ALA A 21 3.17 2.07 6.05
N GLY A 22 3.56 0.79 6.10
CA GLY A 22 3.48 -0.05 7.31
C GLY A 22 2.06 -0.44 7.70
N LEU A 23 1.13 -0.46 6.74
CA LEU A 23 -0.27 -0.80 6.98
C LEU A 23 -0.51 -2.26 6.59
N GLU A 24 -0.96 -3.07 7.55
CA GLU A 24 -1.30 -4.47 7.32
C GLU A 24 -2.68 -4.64 6.69
N ASN A 25 -3.63 -3.76 7.02
CA ASN A 25 -5.00 -3.85 6.53
C ASN A 25 -5.47 -2.49 6.04
N VAL A 26 -6.14 -2.47 4.89
CA VAL A 26 -6.78 -1.26 4.35
C VAL A 26 -8.12 -1.65 3.75
N ASP A 27 -9.20 -1.15 4.34
CA ASP A 27 -10.55 -1.29 3.80
C ASP A 27 -11.04 0.07 3.32
N VAL A 28 -11.55 0.12 2.08
CA VAL A 28 -12.11 1.33 1.49
C VAL A 28 -13.42 0.99 0.81
N SER A 29 -14.41 1.83 1.06
CA SER A 29 -15.72 1.77 0.42
C SER A 29 -16.04 3.15 -0.13
N LEU A 30 -16.35 3.23 -1.43
CA LEU A 30 -16.60 4.47 -2.14
C LEU A 30 -17.88 4.36 -2.96
N SER A 31 -18.82 5.27 -2.71
CA SER A 31 -19.97 5.46 -3.57
C SER A 31 -19.57 6.30 -4.78
N SER A 32 -19.71 5.74 -5.97
CA SER A 32 -19.40 6.40 -7.25
C SER A 32 -20.63 6.43 -8.16
N PRO A 33 -20.62 7.22 -9.26
CA PRO A 33 -21.67 7.13 -10.28
C PRO A 33 -21.83 5.74 -10.90
N ALA A 34 -20.77 4.92 -10.86
CA ALA A 34 -20.78 3.52 -11.31
C ALA A 34 -21.38 2.55 -10.29
N GLY A 35 -21.76 3.04 -9.10
CA GLY A 35 -22.22 2.25 -7.97
C GLY A 35 -21.17 2.15 -6.85
N GLN A 36 -21.35 1.15 -5.99
CA GLN A 36 -20.50 0.94 -4.82
C GLN A 36 -19.21 0.21 -5.20
N ILE A 37 -18.07 0.85 -4.93
CA ILE A 37 -16.73 0.26 -5.08
C ILE A 37 -16.24 -0.13 -3.69
N GLU A 38 -15.81 -1.38 -3.53
CA GLU A 38 -15.23 -1.87 -2.28
C GLU A 38 -13.86 -2.47 -2.53
N ILE A 39 -12.91 -2.15 -1.66
CA ILE A 39 -11.53 -2.65 -1.71
C ILE A 39 -11.11 -3.04 -0.30
N SER A 40 -10.63 -4.27 -0.17
CA SER A 40 -9.99 -4.76 1.03
C SER A 40 -8.59 -5.27 0.70
N LEU A 41 -7.59 -4.65 1.29
CA LEU A 41 -6.19 -5.07 1.22
C LEU A 41 -5.81 -5.70 2.55
N ARG A 42 -5.22 -6.89 2.51
CA ARG A 42 -4.63 -7.54 3.68
C ARG A 42 -3.22 -8.00 3.35
N MET A 43 -2.26 -7.52 4.10
CA MET A 43 -0.84 -7.79 3.92
C MET A 43 -0.34 -8.65 5.07
N GLN A 44 0.49 -9.62 4.73
CA GLN A 44 1.27 -10.40 5.67
C GLN A 44 2.75 -10.16 5.36
N GLU A 45 3.26 -8.98 5.67
CA GLU A 45 4.63 -8.56 5.32
C GLU A 45 5.69 -9.53 5.86
N HIS A 46 5.45 -10.17 7.01
CA HIS A 46 6.33 -11.20 7.57
C HIS A 46 6.49 -12.43 6.67
N PHE A 47 5.42 -12.81 5.97
CA PHE A 47 5.39 -13.95 5.06
C PHE A 47 5.62 -13.54 3.60
N GLY A 48 5.73 -12.24 3.32
CA GLY A 48 5.87 -11.73 1.95
C GLY A 48 4.66 -12.01 1.06
N THR A 49 3.48 -12.18 1.66
CA THR A 49 2.23 -12.48 0.93
C THR A 49 1.15 -11.47 1.29
N GLY A 50 0.16 -11.32 0.41
CA GLY A 50 -0.98 -10.45 0.64
C GLY A 50 -2.13 -10.78 -0.29
N ILE A 51 -3.28 -10.21 0.01
CA ILE A 51 -4.49 -10.33 -0.79
C ILE A 51 -5.12 -8.96 -1.01
N ILE A 52 -5.63 -8.75 -2.22
CA ILE A 52 -6.47 -7.62 -2.59
C ILE A 52 -7.83 -8.20 -2.99
N VAL A 53 -8.88 -7.80 -2.31
CA VAL A 53 -10.27 -8.17 -2.62
C VAL A 53 -10.99 -6.95 -3.13
N LEU A 54 -11.66 -7.08 -4.28
CA LEU A 54 -12.34 -5.98 -4.95
C LEU A 54 -13.78 -6.37 -5.26
N ALA A 55 -14.70 -5.43 -5.05
CA ALA A 55 -16.05 -5.46 -5.62
C ALA A 55 -16.11 -4.41 -6.72
N VAL A 56 -16.26 -4.88 -7.96
CA VAL A 56 -16.28 -4.05 -9.17
C VAL A 56 -17.68 -4.14 -9.77
N PRO A 57 -18.46 -3.05 -9.80
CA PRO A 57 -19.80 -3.08 -10.38
C PRO A 57 -19.80 -3.60 -11.83
N SER A 58 -20.85 -4.33 -12.20
CA SER A 58 -20.97 -4.94 -13.53
C SER A 58 -20.99 -3.90 -14.65
N GLY A 59 -20.31 -4.19 -15.77
CA GLY A 59 -20.25 -3.29 -16.93
C GLY A 59 -19.14 -2.24 -16.87
N TYR A 60 -18.32 -2.30 -15.81
CA TYR A 60 -17.20 -1.40 -15.59
C TYR A 60 -15.86 -2.15 -15.59
N VAL A 61 -14.74 -1.41 -15.58
CA VAL A 61 -13.40 -2.02 -15.57
C VAL A 61 -12.51 -1.32 -14.55
N THR A 62 -11.76 -2.12 -13.78
CA THR A 62 -10.74 -1.60 -12.87
C THR A 62 -9.35 -2.11 -13.22
N GLU A 63 -8.35 -1.25 -13.05
CA GLU A 63 -6.94 -1.60 -13.13
C GLU A 63 -6.34 -1.67 -11.74
N VAL A 64 -5.80 -2.83 -11.38
CA VAL A 64 -5.20 -3.05 -10.07
C VAL A 64 -3.71 -3.20 -10.23
N PHE A 65 -2.98 -2.35 -9.52
CA PHE A 65 -1.52 -2.37 -9.45
C PHE A 65 -1.09 -2.98 -8.12
N ALA A 66 -0.08 -3.86 -8.17
CA ALA A 66 0.60 -4.31 -6.98
C ALA A 66 1.34 -3.12 -6.33
N PRO A 67 1.45 -3.08 -4.99
CA PRO A 67 2.28 -2.11 -4.32
C PRO A 67 3.74 -2.17 -4.78
N LEU A 68 4.49 -1.10 -4.56
CA LEU A 68 5.92 -1.07 -4.89
C LEU A 68 6.67 -2.21 -4.19
N GLY A 69 7.46 -2.96 -4.95
CA GLY A 69 8.19 -4.12 -4.43
C GLY A 69 7.35 -5.41 -4.34
N TRP A 70 6.09 -5.38 -4.78
CA TRP A 70 5.20 -6.54 -4.86
C TRP A 70 4.81 -6.85 -6.31
N HIS A 71 4.31 -8.04 -6.55
CA HIS A 71 3.75 -8.48 -7.82
C HIS A 71 2.46 -9.28 -7.61
N ILE A 72 1.64 -9.38 -8.65
CA ILE A 72 0.41 -10.17 -8.63
C ILE A 72 0.77 -11.62 -8.92
N ALA A 73 0.42 -12.51 -8.00
CA ALA A 73 0.64 -13.94 -8.16
C ALA A 73 -0.35 -14.49 -9.20
N VAL A 74 0.18 -15.25 -10.17
CA VAL A 74 -0.60 -15.88 -11.24
C VAL A 74 -0.52 -17.39 -11.04
N SER A 75 -1.67 -18.06 -10.99
CA SER A 75 -1.78 -19.47 -10.62
C SER A 75 -1.16 -20.44 -11.62
N ASP A 76 -1.17 -20.11 -12.91
CA ASP A 76 -1.05 -21.15 -13.93
C ASP A 76 0.21 -21.06 -14.80
N ARG A 77 0.90 -19.91 -14.80
CA ARG A 77 2.21 -19.71 -15.45
C ARG A 77 2.92 -18.58 -14.74
N LYS A 78 4.18 -18.76 -14.33
CA LYS A 78 5.02 -17.68 -13.79
C LYS A 78 5.48 -16.84 -15.00
N PRO A 79 4.85 -15.70 -15.30
CA PRO A 79 5.33 -14.85 -16.38
C PRO A 79 6.65 -14.24 -15.88
N GLU A 80 7.70 -14.26 -16.69
CA GLU A 80 8.92 -13.51 -16.39
C GLU A 80 9.01 -12.34 -17.38
N PRO A 81 8.93 -11.07 -16.91
CA PRO A 81 8.75 -10.65 -15.51
C PRO A 81 7.32 -10.84 -14.97
N PRO A 82 7.16 -11.03 -13.65
CA PRO A 82 5.85 -11.21 -13.03
C PRO A 82 4.99 -9.95 -13.16
N PRO A 83 3.67 -10.08 -13.34
CA PRO A 83 2.81 -8.94 -13.60
C PRO A 83 2.67 -8.07 -12.36
N THR A 84 2.88 -6.77 -12.53
CA THR A 84 2.65 -5.75 -11.51
C THR A 84 1.27 -5.12 -11.63
N PHE A 85 0.52 -5.42 -12.69
CA PHE A 85 -0.81 -4.89 -12.93
C PHE A 85 -1.76 -5.97 -13.48
N ARG A 86 -3.06 -5.79 -13.24
CA ARG A 86 -4.13 -6.60 -13.84
C ARG A 86 -5.36 -5.74 -14.10
N SER A 87 -5.92 -5.87 -15.30
CA SER A 87 -7.24 -5.34 -15.63
C SER A 87 -8.32 -6.35 -15.23
N ILE A 88 -9.34 -5.88 -14.52
CA ILE A 88 -10.41 -6.70 -13.96
C ILE A 88 -11.74 -6.12 -14.45
N PRO A 89 -12.48 -6.87 -15.30
CA PRO A 89 -13.83 -6.50 -15.64
C PRO A 89 -14.76 -6.67 -14.43
N GLY A 90 -15.76 -5.80 -14.36
CA GLY A 90 -16.77 -5.82 -13.33
C GLY A 90 -17.72 -6.98 -13.49
N GLU A 91 -17.89 -7.74 -12.42
CA GLU A 91 -18.76 -8.90 -12.34
C GLU A 91 -19.58 -8.82 -11.05
N LYS A 92 -20.65 -9.62 -10.95
CA LYS A 92 -21.48 -9.66 -9.72
C LYS A 92 -20.76 -10.26 -8.51
N SER A 93 -19.53 -10.75 -8.68
CA SER A 93 -18.75 -11.42 -7.65
C SER A 93 -17.53 -10.60 -7.24
N ARG A 94 -17.01 -10.87 -6.03
CA ARG A 94 -15.76 -10.26 -5.55
C ARG A 94 -14.58 -10.96 -6.19
N VAL A 95 -13.63 -10.18 -6.68
CA VAL A 95 -12.38 -10.69 -7.25
C VAL A 95 -11.31 -10.65 -6.17
N THR A 96 -10.63 -11.78 -5.96
CA THR A 96 -9.49 -11.88 -5.05
C THR A 96 -8.20 -12.03 -5.84
N LEU A 97 -7.29 -11.07 -5.66
CA LEU A 97 -5.93 -11.12 -6.19
C LEU A 97 -4.99 -11.50 -5.06
N LYS A 98 -4.12 -12.45 -5.31
CA LYS A 98 -2.98 -12.73 -4.45
C LYS A 98 -1.81 -11.89 -4.91
N ILE A 99 -1.07 -11.32 -3.97
CA ILE A 99 0.15 -10.57 -4.23
C ILE A 99 1.29 -11.12 -3.39
N GLU A 100 2.49 -11.07 -3.95
CA GLU A 100 3.69 -11.60 -3.35
C GLU A 100 4.83 -10.58 -3.43
N LEU A 101 5.69 -10.63 -2.43
CA LEU A 101 6.85 -9.78 -2.36
C LEU A 101 7.83 -10.16 -3.48
N SER A 102 8.24 -9.19 -4.27
CA SER A 102 9.28 -9.40 -5.28
C SER A 102 10.67 -9.47 -4.64
N PRO A 103 11.68 -10.03 -5.33
CA PRO A 103 13.07 -10.02 -4.86
C PRO A 103 13.59 -8.61 -4.52
N LEU A 104 13.17 -7.59 -5.29
CA LEU A 104 13.53 -6.19 -5.02
C LEU A 104 12.83 -5.65 -3.77
N GLY A 105 11.59 -6.07 -3.52
CA GLY A 105 10.84 -5.73 -2.30
C GLY A 105 11.46 -6.34 -1.05
N ILE A 106 12.01 -7.56 -1.14
CA ILE A 106 12.73 -8.21 -0.03
C ILE A 106 13.92 -7.35 0.41
N SER A 107 14.75 -6.89 -0.53
CA SER A 107 15.91 -6.05 -0.22
C SER A 107 15.53 -4.75 0.50
N GLN A 108 14.42 -4.12 0.12
CA GLN A 108 13.94 -2.89 0.77
C GLN A 108 13.38 -3.15 2.17
N LEU A 109 12.64 -4.23 2.38
CA LEU A 109 12.11 -4.58 3.70
C LEU A 109 13.23 -4.94 4.69
N VAL A 110 14.27 -5.63 4.23
CA VAL A 110 15.45 -5.93 5.06
C VAL A 110 16.16 -4.64 5.48
N ALA A 111 16.41 -3.72 4.54
CA ALA A 111 17.04 -2.43 4.84
C ALA A 111 16.24 -1.61 5.88
N ASN A 112 14.91 -1.57 5.75
CA ASN A 112 14.04 -0.86 6.71
C ASN A 112 14.04 -1.50 8.12
N ARG A 113 14.22 -2.82 8.22
CA ARG A 113 14.30 -3.54 9.51
C ARG A 113 15.63 -3.31 10.23
N GLU A 114 16.74 -3.18 9.51
CA GLU A 114 18.03 -2.86 10.11
C GLU A 114 18.04 -1.46 10.72
N GLN A 115 17.38 -0.51 10.06
CA GLN A 115 17.30 0.87 10.53
C GLN A 115 16.43 1.03 11.79
N THR A 116 15.43 0.17 11.99
CA THR A 116 14.60 0.16 13.21
C THR A 116 15.25 -0.56 14.39
N ARG A 117 16.14 -1.53 14.16
CA ARG A 117 16.93 -2.17 15.23
C ARG A 117 18.08 -1.31 15.77
N ALA A 118 18.54 -0.32 15.01
CA ALA A 118 19.63 0.57 15.43
C ALA A 118 19.23 1.61 16.49
N VAL A 119 17.95 1.73 16.85
CA VAL A 119 17.50 2.60 17.96
C VAL A 119 17.69 1.87 19.28
N LYS A 120 18.93 1.84 19.77
CA LYS A 120 19.27 1.41 21.12
C LYS A 120 18.68 2.43 22.12
N PRO A 121 17.79 2.05 23.05
CA PRO A 121 17.44 2.94 24.15
C PRO A 121 18.63 3.00 25.10
N SER A 122 19.47 4.04 24.99
CA SER A 122 20.48 4.34 26.02
C SER A 122 19.78 4.98 27.22
N GLY A 123 19.02 4.16 27.95
CA GLY A 123 18.58 4.49 29.30
C GLY A 123 19.75 4.27 30.26
N SER A 124 20.54 5.31 30.53
CA SER A 124 21.32 5.40 31.77
C SER A 124 20.66 6.45 32.66
N ALA A 125 19.85 5.97 33.60
CA ALA A 125 19.38 6.78 34.71
C ALA A 125 20.58 7.15 35.60
N SER A 126 20.87 8.44 35.74
CA SER A 126 21.54 8.97 36.92
C SER A 126 21.26 10.46 37.06
N GLY A 127 20.45 10.79 38.07
CA GLY A 127 20.69 11.94 38.93
C GLY A 127 20.33 13.35 38.43
N LYS A 128 19.28 13.88 39.08
CA LYS A 128 19.05 15.30 39.43
C LYS A 128 18.42 16.22 38.35
N ALA A 129 17.16 16.56 38.59
CA ALA A 129 16.57 17.86 38.28
C ALA A 129 17.30 18.97 39.10
N PRO A 130 17.26 20.29 38.74
CA PRO A 130 16.04 20.95 38.25
C PRO A 130 16.19 22.18 37.30
N VAL A 131 15.01 22.67 36.86
CA VAL A 131 14.63 24.01 36.37
C VAL A 131 15.13 24.51 35.00
N GLY A 132 14.15 24.84 34.13
CA GLY A 132 14.26 25.98 33.21
C GLY A 132 14.12 25.65 31.72
N GLY A 133 13.19 26.33 31.03
CA GLY A 133 13.25 26.54 29.59
C GLY A 133 12.08 25.99 28.77
N TRP A 134 11.07 26.83 28.56
CA TRP A 134 10.19 26.76 27.39
C TRP A 134 11.01 26.96 26.09
N TYR A 135 10.47 26.45 24.98
CA TYR A 135 10.95 26.44 23.58
C TYR A 135 11.69 25.17 23.11
N GLY A 136 10.96 24.34 22.37
CA GLY A 136 11.50 23.27 21.52
C GLY A 136 10.50 22.92 20.42
N LYS A 137 10.67 23.55 19.25
CA LYS A 137 9.84 23.41 18.04
C LYS A 137 9.70 21.95 17.61
N PHE A 138 8.47 21.46 17.50
CA PHE A 138 8.15 20.33 16.62
C PHE A 138 8.31 20.78 15.18
N SER A 139 9.42 20.42 14.54
CA SER A 139 9.62 20.60 13.11
C SER A 139 9.27 19.29 12.38
N ILE A 140 7.98 18.96 12.34
CA ILE A 140 7.44 17.99 11.37
C ILE A 140 7.19 18.75 10.08
N LEU A 141 8.25 18.98 9.30
CA LEU A 141 8.12 19.51 7.94
C LEU A 141 9.37 19.15 7.13
N ARG A 142 9.19 18.20 6.21
CA ARG A 142 9.70 18.18 4.83
C ARG A 142 9.83 16.73 4.36
N LEU A 143 8.89 16.28 3.54
CA LEU A 143 9.15 15.52 2.31
C LEU A 143 7.81 15.27 1.59
N LEU A 144 7.28 16.35 1.04
CA LEU A 144 6.28 16.31 -0.03
C LEU A 144 6.86 17.16 -1.17
N LEU A 145 6.72 16.64 -2.39
CA LEU A 145 7.02 17.25 -3.69
C LEU A 145 8.49 17.30 -4.14
N LYS A 146 8.91 16.24 -4.84
CA LYS A 146 9.51 16.39 -6.18
C LYS A 146 9.10 15.27 -7.12
N TRP A 147 8.83 15.47 -8.41
CA TRP A 147 8.72 16.65 -9.28
C TRP A 147 8.02 16.11 -10.56
N LEU A 148 6.97 16.80 -11.04
CA LEU A 148 6.59 16.82 -12.44
C LEU A 148 7.31 18.04 -13.02
N SER A 149 8.19 17.79 -13.98
CA SER A 149 8.63 18.77 -14.97
C SER A 149 8.92 18.07 -16.27
#